data_AF-A0A7L4RK15-F1
#
_entry.id   AF-A0A7L4RK15-F1
#
_cell.length_a   1.000
_cell.length_b   1.000
_cell.length_c   1.000
_cell.angle_alpha   90.00
_cell.angle_beta   90.00
_cell.angle_gamma   90.00
#
_symmetry.space_group_name_H-M   'P 1'
#
loop_
_entity.id
_entity.type
_entity.pdbx_description
1 polymer ?
#
loop_
_entity_poly.entity_id
_entity_poly.type
_entity_poly.pdbx_seq_one_letter_code
_entity_poly.pdbx_strand_id
1 'polypeptide(L)' 'MNLVELNALEKRMLDGRDGNAAKQSMEVLCALAEIYGAKRFVDVSSVQVAGVSYDNLGDAGLEYL' A
#
# COMPACT_ATOMS: atom_id res chain seq x y z
N MET A 1 0.42 18.77 -11.27
CA MET A 1 0.49 17.52 -10.49
C MET A 1 0.02 16.40 -11.39
N ASN A 2 0.88 15.42 -11.67
CA ASN A 2 0.41 14.18 -12.29
C ASN A 2 -0.06 13.29 -11.13
N LEU A 3 -1.38 13.11 -10.99
CA LEU A 3 -1.88 12.06 -10.12
C LEU A 3 -1.69 10.72 -10.82
N VAL A 4 -1.26 9.72 -10.05
CA VAL A 4 -1.32 8.31 -10.45
C VAL A 4 -2.76 7.95 -10.86
N GLU A 5 -2.91 7.20 -11.95
CA GLU A 5 -4.21 6.69 -12.37
C GLU A 5 -4.64 5.55 -11.43
N LEU A 6 -5.82 5.71 -10.83
CA LEU A 6 -6.39 4.74 -9.91
C LEU A 6 -7.63 4.05 -10.50
N ASN A 7 -7.65 2.72 -10.42
CA ASN A 7 -8.81 1.90 -10.71
C ASN A 7 -9.88 2.01 -9.59
N ALA A 8 -11.02 1.35 -9.76
CA ALA A 8 -12.14 1.46 -8.83
C ALA A 8 -11.83 0.92 -7.42
N LEU A 9 -11.02 -0.14 -7.33
CA LEU A 9 -10.61 -0.75 -6.06
C LEU A 9 -9.62 0.18 -5.32
N GLU A 10 -8.63 0.71 -6.02
CA GLU A 10 -7.63 1.62 -5.46
C GLU A 10 -8.25 2.93 -4.94
N LYS A 11 -9.21 3.50 -5.67
CA LYS A 11 -9.99 4.66 -5.21
C LYS A 11 -10.77 4.33 -3.94
N ARG A 12 -11.39 3.15 -3.90
CA ARG A 12 -12.19 2.70 -2.75
C ARG A 12 -11.33 2.52 -1.49
N MET A 13 -10.12 1.96 -1.66
CA MET A 13 -9.13 1.84 -0.59
C MET A 13 -8.66 3.22 -0.11
N LEU A 14 -8.34 4.15 -1.02
CA LEU A 14 -7.93 5.52 -0.70
C LEU A 14 -9.05 6.33 -0.01
N ASP A 15 -10.30 6.11 -0.38
CA ASP A 15 -11.49 6.69 0.29
C ASP A 15 -11.72 6.11 1.70
N GLY A 16 -10.98 5.06 2.08
CA GLY A 16 -11.10 4.39 3.38
C GLY A 16 -12.26 3.41 3.51
N ARG A 17 -12.89 3.01 2.39
CA ARG A 17 -14.02 2.07 2.43
C ARG A 17 -13.57 0.62 2.65
N ASP A 18 -12.28 0.34 2.50
CA ASP A 18 -11.65 -0.95 2.82
C ASP A 18 -10.88 -0.90 4.17
N GLY A 19 -11.17 0.10 5.01
CA GLY A 19 -10.62 0.24 6.36
C GLY A 19 -9.39 1.16 6.47
N ASN A 20 -9.03 1.50 7.71
CA ASN A 20 -7.99 2.50 8.00
C ASN A 20 -6.61 2.07 7.52
N ALA A 21 -6.24 0.79 7.70
CA ALA A 21 -4.95 0.27 7.27
C ALA A 21 -4.78 0.39 5.74
N ALA A 22 -5.77 -0.08 4.97
CA ALA A 22 -5.76 0.04 3.51
C ALA A 22 -5.68 1.50 3.04
N LYS A 23 -6.42 2.40 3.71
CA LYS A 23 -6.35 3.84 3.44
C LYS A 23 -4.95 4.40 3.62
N GLN A 24 -4.34 4.17 4.79
CA GLN A 24 -3.02 4.68 5.11
C GLN A 24 -1.96 4.09 4.18
N SER A 25 -2.05 2.80 3.84
CA SER A 25 -1.18 2.19 2.84
C SER A 25 -1.32 2.85 1.46
N MET A 26 -2.54 3.13 1.00
CA MET A 26 -2.78 3.82 -0.27
C MET A 26 -2.28 5.27 -0.29
N GLU A 27 -2.41 6.00 0.82
CA GLU A 27 -1.85 7.36 0.96
C GLU A 27 -0.32 7.35 0.78
N VAL A 28 0.37 6.39 1.43
CA VAL A 28 1.82 6.19 1.27
C VAL A 28 2.18 5.83 -0.17
N LEU A 29 1.44 4.91 -0.80
CA LEU A 29 1.68 4.51 -2.19
C LEU A 29 1.47 5.67 -3.17
N CYS A 30 0.46 6.53 -2.96
CA CYS A 30 0.23 7.70 -3.78
C CYS A 30 1.35 8.75 -3.64
N ALA A 31 1.84 8.98 -2.42
CA ALA A 31 2.98 9.86 -2.19
C ALA A 31 4.24 9.35 -2.90
N LEU A 32 4.50 8.03 -2.83
CA LEU A 32 5.61 7.41 -3.57
C LEU A 32 5.42 7.52 -5.08
N ALA A 33 4.19 7.33 -5.57
CA ALA A 33 3.89 7.50 -6.99
C ALA A 33 4.19 8.91 -7.48
N GLU A 34 3.87 9.95 -6.70
CA GLU A 34 4.23 11.33 -7.01
C GLU A 34 5.75 11.53 -7.04
N ILE A 35 6.47 11.04 -6.03
CA ILE A 35 7.94 11.14 -5.92
C ILE A 35 8.63 10.48 -7.12
N TYR A 36 8.16 9.30 -7.54
CA TYR A 36 8.76 8.53 -8.62
C TYR A 36 8.16 8.85 -10.01
N GLY A 37 7.17 9.73 -10.11
CA GLY A 37 6.46 10.01 -11.35
C GLY A 37 5.74 8.78 -11.94
N ALA A 38 5.25 7.89 -11.08
CA ALA A 38 4.55 6.69 -11.48
C ALA A 38 3.16 7.04 -12.05
N LYS A 39 2.81 6.40 -13.18
CA LYS A 39 1.55 6.65 -13.89
C LYS A 39 0.41 5.75 -13.44
N ARG A 40 0.72 4.54 -12.96
CA ARG A 40 -0.23 3.53 -12.49
C ARG A 40 0.47 2.60 -11.49
N PHE A 41 -0.30 1.95 -10.64
CA PHE A 41 0.20 0.81 -9.88
C PHE A 41 0.21 -0.46 -10.74
N VAL A 42 0.94 -1.47 -10.28
CA VAL A 42 1.01 -2.78 -10.92
C VAL A 42 0.56 -3.83 -9.93
N ASP A 43 -0.24 -4.78 -10.40
CA ASP A 43 -0.67 -5.90 -9.56
C ASP A 43 0.53 -6.78 -9.21
N VAL A 44 0.65 -7.13 -7.94
CA VAL A 44 1.70 -7.99 -7.41
C VAL A 44 1.06 -9.25 -6.84
N SER A 45 1.39 -10.41 -7.40
CA SER A 45 0.86 -11.70 -6.94
C SER A 45 1.60 -12.28 -5.73
N SER A 46 2.87 -11.93 -5.56
CA SER A 46 3.71 -12.40 -4.46
C SER A 46 4.83 -11.42 -4.15
N VAL A 47 5.13 -11.25 -2.86
CA VAL A 47 6.29 -10.51 -2.36
C VAL A 47 7.01 -11.33 -1.31
N GLN A 48 8.33 -11.18 -1.22
CA GLN A 48 9.11 -11.63 -0.06
C GLN A 48 9.62 -10.40 0.68
N VAL A 49 9.33 -10.32 1.97
CA VAL A 49 9.81 -9.25 2.84
C VAL A 49 10.93 -9.80 3.71
N ALA A 50 12.14 -9.27 3.57
CA ALA A 50 13.31 -9.67 4.34
C ALA A 50 13.62 -8.63 5.44
N GLY A 51 14.31 -9.05 6.49
CA GLY A 51 14.73 -8.15 7.58
C GLY A 51 13.60 -7.73 8.53
N VAL A 52 12.52 -8.52 8.61
CA VAL A 52 11.45 -8.31 9.59
C VAL A 52 11.88 -8.80 10.98
N SER A 53 11.37 -8.16 12.03
CA SER A 53 11.59 -8.55 13.41
C SER A 53 10.29 -8.37 14.20
N TYR A 54 10.18 -9.02 15.35
CA TYR A 54 9.02 -8.80 16.22
C TYR A 54 8.88 -7.31 16.61
N ASP A 55 9.99 -6.60 16.79
CA ASP A 55 9.98 -5.17 17.12
C ASP A 55 9.28 -4.30 16.07
N ASN A 56 9.29 -4.69 14.78
CA ASN A 56 8.64 -3.93 13.71
C ASN A 56 7.29 -4.50 13.25
N LEU A 57 7.05 -5.79 13.50
CA LEU A 57 5.81 -6.48 13.13
C LEU A 57 4.76 -6.50 14.25
N GLY A 58 5.20 -6.55 15.50
CA GLY A 58 4.34 -6.81 16.66
C GLY A 58 3.52 -8.10 16.52
N ASP A 59 2.47 -8.22 17.33
CA ASP A 59 1.57 -9.38 17.31
C ASP A 59 0.85 -9.54 15.96
N ALA A 60 0.43 -8.44 15.34
CA ALA A 60 -0.32 -8.48 14.08
C ALA A 60 0.49 -9.07 12.92
N GLY A 61 1.81 -8.85 12.89
CA GLY A 61 2.65 -9.41 11.83
C GLY A 61 2.98 -10.89 12.01
N LEU A 62 2.69 -11.50 13.18
CA LEU A 62 2.86 -12.94 13.38
C LEU A 62 1.91 -13.77 12.49
N GLU A 63 0.78 -13.21 12.06
CA GLU A 63 -0.18 -13.87 11.16
C GLU A 63 0.38 -14.11 9.75
N TYR A 64 1.52 -13.50 9.41
CA TYR A 64 2.13 -13.50 8.08
C TYR A 64 3.47 -14.27 8.00
N LEU A 65 3.86 -14.96 9.07
CA LEU A 65 5.05 -15.82 9.16
C LEU A 65 4.68 -17.31 9.01
#